data_AF-A0A3L6KVM9-F1
#
_entry.id   AF-A0A3L6KVM9-F1
#
_cell.length_a   1.000
_cell.length_b   1.000
_cell.length_c   1.000
_cell.angle_alpha   90.00
_cell.angle_beta   90.00
_cell.angle_gamma   90.00
#
_symmetry.space_group_name_H-M   'P 1'
#
loop_
_entity.id
_entity.type
_entity.pdbx_description
1 polymer ?
#
loop_
_entity_poly.entity_id
_entity_poly.type
_entity_poly.pdbx_seq_one_letter_code
_entity_poly.pdbx_strand_id
1 'polypeptide(L)'
;MKTGASCVEHPSSMPDKAFAAQLQSICEALNTSGENSGKWGGRLEALRQLEVFSRADMSNRRDFMMLMNTFVKVPLQKHIEEDRAALSNEACRVVTSLAKHCSNRRAWQAVSEWFIQPLLRVTVRKKKVFVDAAVETLCNLARTNSFGPRAFAELLRGCTAAHAATRSYTFSVLQLFIQQCKNNEGEFALSPYLGDVCRVLRSGLSDADAQTRRCARDCYWNFRSAEAEAAETLYNKLEAPVKRMLGQDRNRLTIEKMVPKIDRNPTTAATPASKLACGTDRASRHRRRNQEQWKPLRLRRTRKLRENPRQVGKPLRSVGPMHYLSLFPVLRGRSVYEACVGLWRLPISPA
;
A
#
# COMPACT_ATOMS: atom_id res chain seq x y z
N MET A 1 -16.40 33.90 31.46
CA MET A 1 -15.96 34.03 30.05
C MET A 1 -16.34 32.76 29.31
N LYS A 2 -17.41 32.81 28.51
CA LYS A 2 -17.87 31.67 27.71
C LYS A 2 -16.93 31.52 26.51
N THR A 3 -16.15 30.45 26.47
CA THR A 3 -15.41 30.04 25.29
C THR A 3 -16.43 29.68 24.22
N GLY A 4 -16.59 30.55 23.21
CA GLY A 4 -17.42 30.30 22.05
C GLY A 4 -16.94 29.03 21.36
N ALA A 5 -17.76 27.98 21.39
CA ALA A 5 -17.62 26.89 20.45
C ALA A 5 -17.84 27.49 19.05
N SER A 6 -16.74 27.68 18.31
CA SER A 6 -16.82 27.98 16.89
C SER A 6 -17.56 26.82 16.24
N CYS A 7 -18.81 27.07 15.82
CA CYS A 7 -19.56 26.15 14.99
C CYS A 7 -18.78 26.01 13.68
N VAL A 8 -17.90 25.01 13.60
CA VAL A 8 -17.23 24.67 12.35
C VAL A 8 -18.32 24.17 11.42
N GLU A 9 -18.76 25.03 10.50
CA GLU A 9 -19.74 24.67 9.49
C GLU A 9 -19.25 23.43 8.72
N HIS A 10 -20.18 22.52 8.43
CA HIS A 10 -19.84 21.27 7.76
C HIS A 10 -19.26 21.59 6.37
N PRO A 11 -18.13 20.97 5.94
CA PRO A 11 -17.43 21.38 4.72
C PRO A 11 -18.26 21.23 3.45
N SER A 12 -19.37 20.48 3.47
CA SER A 12 -20.28 20.31 2.33
C SER A 12 -21.23 21.49 2.11
N SER A 13 -21.54 22.30 3.13
CA SER A 13 -22.44 23.46 3.02
C SER A 13 -21.70 24.79 2.82
N MET A 14 -20.36 24.77 2.91
CA MET A 14 -19.52 25.96 2.87
C MET A 14 -19.28 26.48 1.43
N PRO A 15 -19.36 27.81 1.19
CA PRO A 15 -19.05 28.39 -0.12
C PRO A 15 -17.59 28.18 -0.50
N ASP A 16 -17.31 28.08 -1.81
CA ASP A 16 -15.99 27.68 -2.35
C ASP A 16 -14.83 28.53 -1.80
N LYS A 17 -15.01 29.85 -1.71
CA LYS A 17 -13.98 30.76 -1.16
C LYS A 17 -13.65 30.48 0.30
N ALA A 18 -14.66 30.24 1.14
CA ALA A 18 -14.46 29.93 2.55
C ALA A 18 -13.83 28.54 2.72
N PHE A 19 -14.23 27.58 1.90
CA PHE A 19 -13.65 26.24 1.90
C PHE A 19 -12.15 26.28 1.56
N ALA A 20 -11.77 27.01 0.51
CA ALA A 20 -10.38 27.18 0.12
C ALA A 20 -9.55 27.84 1.23
N ALA A 21 -10.07 28.91 1.86
CA ALA A 21 -9.39 29.60 2.95
C ALA A 21 -9.20 28.69 4.18
N GLN A 22 -10.22 27.90 4.55
CA GLN A 22 -10.12 26.97 5.66
C GLN A 22 -9.16 25.82 5.36
N LEU A 23 -9.19 25.27 4.14
CA LEU A 23 -8.25 24.23 3.71
C LEU A 23 -6.80 24.75 3.74
N GLN A 24 -6.57 25.98 3.28
CA GLN A 24 -5.27 26.63 3.36
C GLN A 24 -4.81 26.76 4.81
N SER A 25 -5.65 27.28 5.71
CA SER A 25 -5.34 27.43 7.13
C SER A 25 -5.00 26.08 7.80
N ILE A 26 -5.74 25.02 7.48
CA ILE A 26 -5.45 23.65 7.95
C ILE A 26 -4.05 23.22 7.48
N CYS A 27 -3.72 23.43 6.20
CA CYS A 27 -2.43 23.01 5.64
C CYS A 27 -1.26 23.88 6.14
N GLU A 28 -1.48 25.15 6.45
CA GLU A 28 -0.51 26.01 7.12
C GLU A 28 -0.21 25.50 8.53
N ALA A 29 -1.23 25.08 9.28
CA ALA A 29 -1.04 24.45 10.59
C ALA A 29 -0.20 23.16 10.50
N LEU A 30 -0.36 22.37 9.43
CA LEU A 30 0.46 21.18 9.17
C LEU A 30 1.94 21.50 8.94
N ASN A 31 2.25 22.70 8.44
CA ASN A 31 3.60 23.13 8.11
C ASN A 31 4.35 23.79 9.27
N THR A 32 3.68 24.13 10.37
CA THR A 32 4.33 24.72 11.54
C THR A 32 5.50 23.84 12.02
N SER A 33 6.73 24.36 11.88
CA SER A 33 7.96 23.63 12.18
C SER A 33 8.05 23.36 13.69
N GLY A 34 8.14 22.07 14.03
CA GLY A 34 8.12 21.59 15.40
C GLY A 34 9.48 21.67 16.08
N GLU A 35 9.98 22.87 16.38
CA GLU A 35 11.16 23.00 17.25
C GLU A 35 10.82 22.85 18.74
N ASN A 36 9.54 22.94 19.13
CA ASN A 36 9.10 22.55 20.48
C ASN A 36 8.31 21.24 20.44
N SER A 37 8.83 20.23 21.12
CA SER A 37 8.32 18.86 21.26
C SER A 37 6.83 18.74 21.68
N GLY A 38 6.20 19.83 22.13
CA GLY A 38 4.79 19.91 22.51
C GLY A 38 3.80 20.32 21.40
N LYS A 39 4.23 20.82 20.24
CA LYS A 39 3.31 21.39 19.23
C LYS A 39 2.76 20.40 18.18
N TRP A 40 3.14 19.12 18.23
CA TRP A 40 2.66 18.11 17.26
C TRP A 40 1.16 17.78 17.41
N GLY A 41 0.57 18.05 18.58
CA GLY A 41 -0.87 17.90 18.79
C GLY A 41 -1.70 18.78 17.85
N GLY A 42 -1.25 20.01 17.58
CA GLY A 42 -1.91 20.89 16.60
C GLY A 42 -1.85 20.34 15.18
N ARG A 43 -0.72 19.73 14.78
CA ARG A 43 -0.58 19.05 13.48
C ARG A 43 -1.50 17.83 13.39
N LEU A 44 -1.67 17.08 14.48
CA LEU A 44 -2.60 15.95 14.51
C LEU A 44 -4.05 16.41 14.36
N GLU A 45 -4.43 17.49 15.02
CA GLU A 45 -5.78 18.04 14.91
C GLU A 45 -6.05 18.60 13.51
N ALA A 46 -5.07 19.27 12.90
CA ALA A 46 -5.16 19.70 11.51
C ALA A 46 -5.33 18.51 10.54
N LEU A 47 -4.63 17.38 10.76
CA LEU A 47 -4.85 16.16 9.95
C LEU A 47 -6.26 15.60 10.11
N ARG A 48 -6.82 15.62 11.32
CA ARG A 48 -8.21 15.18 11.57
C ARG A 48 -9.22 16.09 10.88
N GLN A 49 -8.99 17.41 10.91
CA GLN A 49 -9.82 18.36 10.18
C GLN A 49 -9.73 18.12 8.66
N LEU A 50 -8.53 17.86 8.13
CA LEU A 50 -8.35 17.47 6.73
C LEU A 50 -9.07 16.15 6.41
N GLU A 51 -9.13 15.19 7.33
CA GLU A 51 -9.90 13.95 7.19
C GLU A 51 -11.42 14.24 7.10
N VAL A 52 -11.93 15.18 7.90
CA VAL A 52 -13.33 15.65 7.83
C VAL A 52 -13.63 16.28 6.48
N PHE A 53 -12.75 17.13 5.97
CA PHE A 53 -12.85 17.72 4.62
C PHE A 53 -12.86 16.63 3.54
N SER A 54 -11.99 15.63 3.68
CA SER A 54 -11.89 14.50 2.77
C SER A 54 -13.19 13.69 2.69
N ARG A 55 -13.87 13.50 3.83
CA ARG A 55 -15.17 12.80 3.90
C ARG A 55 -16.32 13.58 3.28
N ALA A 56 -16.24 14.91 3.27
CA ALA A 56 -17.23 15.79 2.67
C ALA A 56 -17.15 15.88 1.13
N ASP A 57 -16.32 15.02 0.51
CA ASP A 57 -16.09 14.95 -0.94
C ASP A 57 -15.59 16.28 -1.55
N MET A 58 -14.31 16.56 -1.33
CA MET A 58 -13.63 17.71 -1.89
C MET A 58 -13.59 17.72 -3.43
N SER A 59 -13.81 16.57 -4.07
CA SER A 59 -13.60 16.39 -5.50
C SER A 59 -14.73 16.94 -6.38
N ASN A 60 -15.88 17.27 -5.78
CA ASN A 60 -16.98 17.98 -6.43
C ASN A 60 -16.68 19.45 -6.71
N ARG A 61 -15.66 20.02 -6.07
CA ARG A 61 -15.31 21.43 -6.25
C ARG A 61 -14.48 21.62 -7.50
N ARG A 62 -14.75 22.71 -8.24
CA ARG A 62 -14.08 23.03 -9.51
C ARG A 62 -12.57 23.11 -9.38
N ASP A 63 -12.11 23.68 -8.26
CA ASP A 63 -10.69 23.92 -7.98
C ASP A 63 -9.98 22.76 -7.28
N PHE A 64 -10.60 21.59 -7.17
CA PHE A 64 -10.08 20.45 -6.40
C PHE A 64 -8.61 20.14 -6.72
N MET A 65 -8.26 20.02 -8.00
CA MET A 65 -6.89 19.70 -8.42
C MET A 65 -5.89 20.78 -7.99
N MET A 66 -6.26 22.06 -8.17
CA MET A 66 -5.44 23.19 -7.76
C MET A 66 -5.26 23.20 -6.24
N LEU A 67 -6.35 23.10 -5.48
CA LEU A 67 -6.32 23.09 -4.01
C LEU A 67 -5.47 21.94 -3.46
N MET A 68 -5.63 20.74 -4.04
CA MET A 68 -4.84 19.57 -3.65
C MET A 68 -3.36 19.76 -3.94
N ASN A 69 -3.01 20.31 -5.11
CA ASN A 69 -1.61 20.51 -5.50
C ASN A 69 -0.94 21.62 -4.67
N THR A 70 -1.63 22.75 -4.48
CA THR A 70 -1.08 23.94 -3.81
C THR A 70 -0.96 23.75 -2.31
N PHE A 71 -1.99 23.20 -1.65
CA PHE A 71 -2.04 23.16 -0.19
C PHE A 71 -1.78 21.77 0.39
N VAL A 72 -2.32 20.71 -0.21
CA VAL A 72 -2.39 19.39 0.46
C VAL A 72 -1.21 18.49 0.13
N LYS A 73 -0.73 18.50 -1.12
CA LYS A 73 0.25 17.55 -1.65
C LYS A 73 1.49 17.43 -0.77
N VAL A 74 2.26 18.51 -0.64
CA VAL A 74 3.55 18.48 0.06
C VAL A 74 3.39 18.21 1.55
N PRO A 75 2.47 18.88 2.28
CA PRO A 75 2.27 18.60 3.70
C PRO A 75 1.83 17.16 3.96
N LEU A 76 0.89 16.64 3.17
CA LEU A 76 0.38 15.29 3.36
C LEU A 76 1.45 14.23 3.05
N GLN A 77 2.26 14.41 2.00
CA GLN A 77 3.41 13.55 1.72
C GLN A 77 4.39 13.51 2.90
N LYS A 78 4.75 14.67 3.46
CA LYS A 78 5.64 14.77 4.62
C LYS A 78 5.06 14.06 5.85
N HIS A 79 3.76 14.21 6.11
CA HIS A 79 3.11 13.58 7.26
C HIS A 79 2.94 12.07 7.11
N ILE A 80 2.74 11.55 5.90
CA ILE A 80 2.78 10.08 5.66
C ILE A 80 4.12 9.50 6.15
N GLU A 81 5.21 10.21 5.90
CA GLU A 81 6.58 9.79 6.26
C GLU A 81 7.04 10.34 7.62
N GLU A 82 6.13 10.81 8.48
CA GLU A 82 6.50 11.32 9.81
C GLU A 82 6.88 10.18 10.77
N ASP A 83 7.84 10.41 11.67
CA ASP A 83 8.36 9.38 12.59
C ASP A 83 7.46 9.15 13.82
N ARG A 84 6.45 9.99 14.00
CA ARG A 84 5.41 9.82 15.01
C ARG A 84 4.25 9.03 14.42
N ALA A 85 4.02 7.83 14.94
CA ALA A 85 2.98 6.93 14.46
C ALA A 85 1.59 7.58 14.45
N ALA A 86 1.27 8.43 15.43
CA ALA A 86 -0.01 9.14 15.47
C ALA A 86 -0.23 10.04 14.24
N LEU A 87 0.80 10.79 13.82
CA LEU A 87 0.71 11.68 12.66
C LEU A 87 0.74 10.89 11.34
N SER A 88 1.65 9.94 11.21
CA SER A 88 1.76 9.10 10.00
C SER A 88 0.50 8.27 9.76
N ASN A 89 -0.08 7.68 10.80
CA ASN A 89 -1.31 6.90 10.67
C ASN A 89 -2.51 7.80 10.35
N GLU A 90 -2.60 9.00 10.94
CA GLU A 90 -3.69 9.93 10.61
C GLU A 90 -3.57 10.44 9.17
N ALA A 91 -2.35 10.73 8.69
CA ALA A 91 -2.12 11.07 7.28
C ALA A 91 -2.53 9.93 6.31
N CYS A 92 -2.22 8.68 6.66
CA CYS A 92 -2.69 7.50 5.92
C CYS A 92 -4.23 7.39 5.91
N ARG A 93 -4.89 7.75 7.02
CA ARG A 93 -6.35 7.81 7.11
C ARG A 93 -6.96 8.91 6.25
N VAL A 94 -6.32 10.07 6.15
CA VAL A 94 -6.73 11.15 5.23
C VAL A 94 -6.74 10.64 3.78
N VAL A 95 -5.62 10.05 3.32
CA VAL A 95 -5.53 9.47 1.96
C VAL A 95 -6.61 8.41 1.73
N THR A 96 -6.83 7.55 2.72
CA THR A 96 -7.88 6.51 2.67
C THR A 96 -9.29 7.13 2.59
N SER A 97 -9.53 8.23 3.30
CA SER A 97 -10.81 8.94 3.30
C SER A 97 -11.08 9.60 1.96
N LEU A 98 -10.08 10.26 1.37
CA LEU A 98 -10.16 10.80 0.01
C LEU A 98 -10.51 9.70 -0.99
N ALA A 99 -9.82 8.56 -0.93
CA ALA A 99 -10.07 7.44 -1.83
C ALA A 99 -11.51 6.90 -1.76
N LYS A 100 -12.10 6.89 -0.57
CA LYS A 100 -13.46 6.39 -0.36
C LYS A 100 -14.55 7.39 -0.78
N HIS A 101 -14.31 8.69 -0.58
CA HIS A 101 -15.37 9.71 -0.69
C HIS A 101 -15.26 10.59 -1.94
N CYS A 102 -14.11 10.63 -2.63
CA CYS A 102 -14.01 11.37 -3.89
C CYS A 102 -14.91 10.74 -4.97
N SER A 103 -15.95 11.47 -5.38
CA SER A 103 -16.84 11.07 -6.48
C SER A 103 -16.20 11.31 -7.86
N ASN A 104 -15.40 12.37 -8.03
CA ASN A 104 -14.65 12.62 -9.26
C ASN A 104 -13.41 11.70 -9.33
N ARG A 105 -13.64 10.48 -9.83
CA ARG A 105 -12.62 9.42 -9.88
C ARG A 105 -11.40 9.78 -10.72
N ARG A 106 -11.59 10.46 -11.86
CA ARG A 106 -10.48 10.83 -12.75
C ARG A 106 -9.54 11.84 -12.09
N ALA A 107 -10.09 12.87 -11.44
CA ALA A 107 -9.29 13.83 -10.70
C ALA A 107 -8.57 13.16 -9.52
N TRP A 108 -9.27 12.28 -8.79
CA TRP A 108 -8.66 11.52 -7.71
C TRP A 108 -7.52 10.60 -8.17
N GLN A 109 -7.65 9.92 -9.31
CA GLN A 109 -6.59 9.07 -9.85
C GLN A 109 -5.30 9.86 -10.11
N ALA A 110 -5.42 11.09 -10.63
CA ALA A 110 -4.27 11.98 -10.86
C ALA A 110 -3.62 12.48 -9.55
N VAL A 111 -4.43 12.73 -8.51
CA VAL A 111 -3.94 13.17 -7.19
C VAL A 111 -3.30 12.03 -6.40
N SER A 112 -3.89 10.84 -6.43
CA SER A 112 -3.45 9.71 -5.60
C SER A 112 -2.04 9.22 -5.95
N GLU A 113 -1.59 9.43 -7.20
CA GLU A 113 -0.23 9.18 -7.68
C GLU A 113 0.82 9.76 -6.72
N TRP A 114 0.59 10.96 -6.20
CA TRP A 114 1.56 11.66 -5.35
C TRP A 114 1.86 10.91 -4.06
N PHE A 115 0.95 10.05 -3.60
CA PHE A 115 1.05 9.37 -2.31
C PHE A 115 1.57 7.94 -2.42
N ILE A 116 1.59 7.34 -3.61
CA ILE A 116 2.04 5.95 -3.80
C ILE A 116 3.49 5.77 -3.35
N GLN A 117 4.38 6.67 -3.78
CA GLN A 117 5.80 6.62 -3.43
C GLN A 117 6.07 6.79 -1.93
N PRO A 118 5.55 7.85 -1.26
CA PRO A 118 5.61 7.97 0.19
C PRO A 118 5.12 6.72 0.94
N LEU A 119 3.97 6.17 0.53
CA LEU A 119 3.42 4.96 1.16
C LEU A 119 4.34 3.75 0.99
N LEU A 120 4.91 3.55 -0.21
CA LEU A 120 5.87 2.48 -0.46
C LEU A 120 7.15 2.67 0.37
N ARG A 121 7.64 3.90 0.57
CA ARG A 121 8.78 4.18 1.47
C ARG A 121 8.47 3.82 2.92
N VAL A 122 7.24 4.02 3.39
CA VAL A 122 6.86 3.64 4.76
C VAL A 122 6.91 2.11 4.97
N THR A 123 6.72 1.30 3.92
CA THR A 123 6.73 -0.18 4.04
C THR A 123 8.07 -0.77 4.48
N VAL A 124 9.18 -0.03 4.34
CA VAL A 124 10.51 -0.51 4.77
C VAL A 124 10.78 -0.30 6.26
N ARG A 125 9.90 0.41 6.98
CA ARG A 125 10.11 0.72 8.39
C ARG A 125 10.07 -0.53 9.26
N LYS A 126 10.90 -0.57 10.31
CA LYS A 126 10.93 -1.69 11.27
C LYS A 126 9.68 -1.78 12.14
N LYS A 127 9.08 -0.63 12.47
CA LYS A 127 7.93 -0.55 13.37
C LYS A 127 6.65 -0.90 12.62
N LYS A 128 6.07 -2.06 12.95
CA LYS A 128 4.88 -2.64 12.29
C LYS A 128 3.68 -1.68 12.24
N VAL A 129 3.50 -0.82 13.25
CA VAL A 129 2.39 0.16 13.27
C VAL A 129 2.37 1.09 12.04
N PHE A 130 3.54 1.50 11.53
CA PHE A 130 3.63 2.34 10.33
C PHE A 130 3.37 1.51 9.06
N VAL A 131 3.98 0.33 9.00
CA VAL A 131 3.88 -0.57 7.85
C VAL A 131 2.43 -1.01 7.64
N ASP A 132 1.75 -1.43 8.70
CA ASP A 132 0.36 -1.87 8.64
C ASP A 132 -0.55 -0.74 8.14
N ALA A 133 -0.37 0.49 8.63
CA ALA A 133 -1.14 1.64 8.16
C ALA A 133 -0.90 1.94 6.68
N ALA A 134 0.36 2.01 6.23
CA ALA A 134 0.68 2.31 4.83
C ALA A 134 0.21 1.20 3.87
N VAL A 135 0.39 -0.07 4.25
CA VAL A 135 -0.08 -1.21 3.46
C VAL A 135 -1.60 -1.23 3.40
N GLU A 136 -2.30 -0.96 4.50
CA GLU A 136 -3.76 -0.84 4.51
C GLU A 136 -4.22 0.30 3.60
N THR A 137 -3.56 1.46 3.60
CA THR A 137 -3.87 2.56 2.68
C THR A 137 -3.66 2.17 1.22
N LEU A 138 -2.53 1.57 0.86
CA LEU A 138 -2.29 1.06 -0.50
C LEU A 138 -3.35 0.04 -0.93
N CYS A 139 -3.73 -0.88 -0.04
CA CYS A 139 -4.81 -1.84 -0.30
C CYS A 139 -6.17 -1.15 -0.49
N ASN A 140 -6.48 -0.09 0.27
CA ASN A 140 -7.70 0.68 0.07
C ASN A 140 -7.69 1.37 -1.30
N LEU A 141 -6.57 2.02 -1.68
CA LEU A 141 -6.42 2.65 -2.99
C LEU A 141 -6.66 1.66 -4.15
N ALA A 142 -6.19 0.42 -4.00
CA ALA A 142 -6.39 -0.62 -5.00
C ALA A 142 -7.87 -1.02 -5.12
N ARG A 143 -8.59 -1.10 -3.99
CA ARG A 143 -10.02 -1.46 -3.96
C ARG A 143 -10.95 -0.32 -4.39
N THR A 144 -10.54 0.93 -4.25
CA THR A 144 -11.36 2.11 -4.58
C THR A 144 -11.02 2.71 -5.94
N ASN A 145 -10.47 1.90 -6.86
CA ASN A 145 -10.06 2.30 -8.21
C ASN A 145 -9.28 3.63 -8.24
N SER A 146 -8.33 3.78 -7.33
CA SER A 146 -7.57 5.02 -7.18
C SER A 146 -6.34 5.08 -8.07
N PHE A 147 -5.87 3.95 -8.59
CA PHE A 147 -4.66 3.89 -9.40
C PHE A 147 -4.92 4.37 -10.84
N GLY A 148 -4.30 5.49 -11.21
CA GLY A 148 -4.08 5.87 -12.61
C GLY A 148 -2.81 5.23 -13.20
N PRO A 149 -2.53 5.44 -14.50
CA PRO A 149 -1.36 4.88 -15.21
C PRO A 149 -0.02 5.05 -14.49
N ARG A 150 0.28 6.27 -14.02
CA ARG A 150 1.54 6.59 -13.33
C ARG A 150 1.61 5.97 -11.94
N ALA A 151 0.51 6.03 -11.18
CA ALA A 151 0.39 5.36 -9.89
C ALA A 151 0.61 3.83 -10.03
N PHE A 152 0.08 3.24 -11.10
CA PHE A 152 0.24 1.83 -11.40
C PHE A 152 1.69 1.48 -11.80
N ALA A 153 2.35 2.32 -12.58
CA ALA A 153 3.78 2.14 -12.89
C ALA A 153 4.65 2.14 -11.61
N GLU A 154 4.34 3.02 -10.65
CA GLU A 154 5.01 3.03 -9.35
C GLU A 154 4.71 1.80 -8.50
N LEU A 155 3.48 1.26 -8.59
CA LEU A 155 3.13 -0.02 -7.98
C LEU A 155 3.98 -1.15 -8.57
N LEU A 156 4.12 -1.23 -9.89
CA LEU A 156 4.95 -2.23 -10.54
C LEU A 156 6.43 -2.10 -10.16
N ARG A 157 6.93 -0.87 -10.02
CA ARG A 157 8.29 -0.60 -9.51
C ARG A 157 8.48 -1.09 -8.06
N GLY A 158 7.44 -1.01 -7.23
CA GLY A 158 7.45 -1.56 -5.88
C GLY A 158 7.61 -3.09 -5.83
N CYS A 159 7.10 -3.82 -6.83
CA CYS A 159 7.26 -5.28 -6.93
C CYS A 159 8.71 -5.72 -7.16
N THR A 160 9.58 -4.83 -7.65
CA THR A 160 11.02 -5.08 -7.86
C THR A 160 11.91 -4.23 -6.94
N ALA A 161 11.34 -3.67 -5.87
CA ALA A 161 12.08 -2.86 -4.90
C ALA A 161 13.23 -3.63 -4.22
N ALA A 162 14.26 -2.91 -3.78
CA ALA A 162 15.43 -3.49 -3.12
C ALA A 162 15.05 -4.32 -1.86
N HIS A 163 14.06 -3.86 -1.09
CA HIS A 163 13.64 -4.52 0.15
C HIS A 163 12.57 -5.59 -0.10
N ALA A 164 12.84 -6.81 0.34
CA ALA A 164 11.91 -7.94 0.22
C ALA A 164 10.53 -7.66 0.85
N ALA A 165 10.50 -6.97 2.01
CA ALA A 165 9.25 -6.59 2.65
C ALA A 165 8.36 -5.76 1.70
N THR A 166 8.91 -4.71 1.08
CA THR A 166 8.20 -3.87 0.10
C THR A 166 7.69 -4.69 -1.07
N ARG A 167 8.53 -5.56 -1.66
CA ARG A 167 8.09 -6.44 -2.77
C ARG A 167 6.91 -7.31 -2.36
N SER A 168 7.00 -7.98 -1.20
CA SER A 168 5.95 -8.86 -0.71
C SER A 168 4.61 -8.14 -0.48
N TYR A 169 4.61 -6.94 0.11
CA TYR A 169 3.40 -6.14 0.28
C TYR A 169 2.87 -5.63 -1.05
N THR A 170 3.75 -5.23 -1.95
CA THR A 170 3.36 -4.68 -3.24
C THR A 170 2.70 -5.74 -4.13
N PHE A 171 3.15 -7.01 -4.09
CA PHE A 171 2.44 -8.11 -4.74
C PHE A 171 1.03 -8.33 -4.17
N SER A 172 0.85 -8.19 -2.84
CA SER A 172 -0.49 -8.26 -2.25
C SER A 172 -1.40 -7.09 -2.70
N VAL A 173 -0.84 -5.89 -2.88
CA VAL A 173 -1.59 -4.74 -3.41
C VAL A 173 -1.90 -4.92 -4.90
N LEU A 174 -0.93 -5.41 -5.70
CA LEU A 174 -1.12 -5.72 -7.12
C LEU A 174 -2.21 -6.78 -7.34
N GLN A 175 -2.24 -7.81 -6.49
CA GLN A 175 -3.31 -8.80 -6.48
C GLN A 175 -4.68 -8.16 -6.33
N LEU A 176 -4.85 -7.27 -5.34
CA LEU A 176 -6.11 -6.55 -5.11
C LEU A 176 -6.46 -5.63 -6.27
N PHE A 177 -5.48 -4.97 -6.87
CA PHE A 177 -5.68 -4.10 -8.02
C PHE A 177 -6.20 -4.89 -9.23
N ILE A 178 -5.56 -6.01 -9.57
CA ILE A 178 -6.01 -6.88 -10.68
C ILE A 178 -7.42 -7.42 -10.42
N GLN A 179 -7.72 -7.83 -9.19
CA GLN A 179 -9.06 -8.23 -8.80
C GLN A 179 -10.07 -7.10 -8.99
N GLN A 180 -9.68 -5.86 -8.71
CA GLN A 180 -10.55 -4.70 -8.91
C GLN A 180 -10.77 -4.38 -10.39
N CYS A 181 -9.73 -4.47 -11.24
CA CYS A 181 -9.87 -4.29 -12.69
C CYS A 181 -10.87 -5.28 -13.29
N LYS A 182 -10.87 -6.53 -12.81
CA LYS A 182 -11.83 -7.56 -13.23
C LYS A 182 -13.27 -7.23 -12.81
N ASN A 183 -13.47 -6.66 -11.62
CA ASN A 183 -14.82 -6.36 -11.12
C ASN A 183 -15.40 -5.07 -11.73
N ASN A 184 -14.55 -4.14 -12.14
CA ASN A 184 -14.91 -2.83 -12.68
C ASN A 184 -14.37 -2.67 -14.11
N GLU A 185 -14.74 -3.60 -14.99
CA GLU A 185 -14.33 -3.55 -16.39
C GLU A 185 -14.65 -2.17 -17.00
N GLY A 186 -13.64 -1.51 -17.58
CA GLY A 186 -13.76 -0.20 -18.23
C GLY A 186 -13.22 1.01 -17.47
N GLU A 187 -12.92 0.92 -16.17
CA GLU A 187 -12.34 2.08 -15.44
C GLU A 187 -10.82 2.18 -15.55
N PHE A 188 -10.13 1.04 -15.66
CA PHE A 188 -8.69 0.96 -15.92
C PHE A 188 -8.41 -0.17 -16.92
N ALA A 189 -7.84 0.16 -18.08
CA ALA A 189 -7.48 -0.82 -19.09
C ALA A 189 -6.16 -1.51 -18.70
N LEU A 190 -6.23 -2.78 -18.28
CA LEU A 190 -5.05 -3.55 -17.88
C LEU A 190 -4.23 -4.04 -19.08
N SER A 191 -4.85 -4.19 -20.26
CA SER A 191 -4.26 -4.79 -21.46
C SER A 191 -2.90 -4.19 -21.88
N PRO A 192 -2.68 -2.86 -21.89
CA PRO A 192 -1.39 -2.28 -22.26
C PRO A 192 -0.25 -2.65 -21.30
N TYR A 193 -0.56 -3.10 -20.09
CA TYR A 193 0.41 -3.37 -19.04
C TYR A 193 0.65 -4.86 -18.77
N LEU A 194 0.00 -5.76 -19.51
CA LEU A 194 0.13 -7.22 -19.28
C LEU A 194 1.58 -7.69 -19.38
N GLY A 195 2.37 -7.11 -20.28
CA GLY A 195 3.80 -7.41 -20.40
C GLY A 195 4.58 -7.06 -19.14
N ASP A 196 4.34 -5.88 -18.57
CA ASP A 196 5.02 -5.45 -17.33
C ASP A 196 4.55 -6.26 -16.11
N VAL A 197 3.25 -6.56 -16.03
CA VAL A 197 2.67 -7.43 -14.99
C VAL A 197 3.32 -8.83 -15.05
N CYS A 198 3.40 -9.42 -16.24
CA CYS A 198 4.07 -10.70 -16.45
C CYS A 198 5.55 -10.65 -16.07
N ARG A 199 6.26 -9.56 -16.40
CA ARG A 199 7.67 -9.37 -16.03
C ARG A 199 7.87 -9.34 -14.52
N VAL A 200 7.08 -8.53 -13.79
CA VAL A 200 7.22 -8.46 -12.33
C VAL A 200 6.77 -9.74 -11.65
N LEU A 201 5.71 -10.41 -12.13
CA LEU A 201 5.28 -11.71 -11.62
C LEU A 201 6.37 -12.78 -11.81
N ARG A 202 6.99 -12.86 -12.99
CA ARG A 202 8.11 -13.77 -13.24
C ARG A 202 9.23 -13.57 -12.21
N SER A 203 9.60 -12.32 -11.97
CA SER A 203 10.62 -11.96 -10.97
C SER A 203 10.19 -12.35 -9.55
N GLY A 204 8.96 -12.05 -9.15
CA GLY A 204 8.43 -12.35 -7.81
C GLY A 204 8.26 -13.84 -7.53
N LEU A 205 7.90 -14.64 -8.54
CA LEU A 205 7.74 -16.09 -8.40
C LEU A 205 9.08 -16.80 -8.12
N SER A 206 10.17 -16.24 -8.62
CA SER A 206 11.55 -16.72 -8.41
C SER A 206 12.32 -15.88 -7.38
N ASP A 207 11.64 -15.08 -6.57
CA ASP A 207 12.28 -14.17 -5.61
C ASP A 207 13.12 -14.93 -4.57
N ALA A 208 14.21 -14.33 -4.09
CA ALA A 208 15.03 -14.90 -3.02
C ALA A 208 14.25 -15.05 -1.71
N ASP A 209 13.35 -14.13 -1.40
CA ASP A 209 12.54 -14.12 -0.19
C ASP A 209 11.29 -15.01 -0.31
N ALA A 210 11.09 -15.90 0.67
CA ALA A 210 10.00 -16.88 0.65
C ALA A 210 8.62 -16.23 0.77
N GLN A 211 8.49 -15.14 1.52
CA GLN A 211 7.22 -14.44 1.69
C GLN A 211 6.83 -13.71 0.40
N THR A 212 7.80 -13.11 -0.29
CA THR A 212 7.62 -12.51 -1.61
C THR A 212 7.16 -13.54 -2.64
N ARG A 213 7.83 -14.71 -2.71
CA ARG A 213 7.38 -15.82 -3.56
C ARG A 213 5.94 -16.24 -3.26
N ARG A 214 5.54 -16.28 -1.98
CA ARG A 214 4.18 -16.63 -1.59
C ARG A 214 3.17 -15.59 -2.10
N CYS A 215 3.39 -14.31 -1.83
CA CYS A 215 2.52 -13.23 -2.31
C CYS A 215 2.45 -13.20 -3.85
N ALA A 216 3.55 -13.46 -4.55
CA ALA A 216 3.59 -13.52 -6.01
C ALA A 216 2.77 -14.69 -6.57
N ARG A 217 2.74 -15.86 -5.90
CA ARG A 217 1.88 -16.98 -6.30
C ARG A 217 0.39 -16.66 -6.10
N ASP A 218 0.03 -16.06 -4.96
CA ASP A 218 -1.34 -15.60 -4.71
C ASP A 218 -1.78 -14.55 -5.76
N CYS A 219 -0.88 -13.65 -6.15
CA CYS A 219 -1.10 -12.69 -7.22
C CYS A 219 -1.23 -13.35 -8.60
N TYR A 220 -0.40 -14.35 -8.91
CA TYR A 220 -0.45 -15.10 -10.18
C TYR A 220 -1.81 -15.77 -10.38
N TRP A 221 -2.38 -16.39 -9.35
CA TRP A 221 -3.69 -17.05 -9.48
C TRP A 221 -4.83 -16.07 -9.73
N ASN A 222 -4.77 -14.88 -9.14
CA ASN A 222 -5.73 -13.81 -9.44
C ASN A 222 -5.52 -13.26 -10.86
N PHE A 223 -4.27 -13.07 -11.27
CA PHE A 223 -3.93 -12.67 -12.63
C PHE A 223 -4.43 -13.68 -13.66
N ARG A 224 -4.24 -14.99 -13.44
CA ARG A 224 -4.76 -16.05 -14.31
C ARG A 224 -6.29 -16.06 -14.40
N SER A 225 -6.99 -15.65 -13.32
CA SER A 225 -8.45 -15.53 -13.35
C SER A 225 -8.94 -14.30 -14.15
N ALA A 226 -8.11 -13.26 -14.27
CA ALA A 226 -8.47 -12.04 -15.00
C ALA A 226 -8.01 -12.12 -16.47
N GLU A 227 -6.80 -12.62 -16.71
CA GLU A 227 -6.08 -12.54 -17.98
C GLU A 227 -5.44 -13.91 -18.30
N ALA A 228 -6.28 -14.88 -18.66
CA ALA A 228 -5.89 -16.28 -18.77
C ALA A 228 -4.79 -16.52 -19.82
N GLU A 229 -4.90 -15.90 -21.00
CA GLU A 229 -3.94 -16.06 -22.10
C GLU A 229 -2.54 -15.52 -21.73
N ALA A 230 -2.48 -14.32 -21.15
CA ALA A 230 -1.24 -13.72 -20.70
C ALA A 230 -0.60 -14.55 -19.56
N ALA A 231 -1.40 -15.06 -18.63
CA ALA A 231 -0.93 -15.91 -17.55
C ALA A 231 -0.42 -17.28 -18.02
N GLU A 232 -1.01 -17.86 -19.07
CA GLU A 232 -0.55 -19.12 -19.67
C GLU A 232 0.76 -18.90 -20.44
N THR A 233 0.87 -17.80 -21.18
CA THR A 233 2.12 -17.39 -21.83
C THR A 233 3.24 -17.19 -20.82
N LEU A 234 2.95 -16.56 -19.68
CA LEU A 234 3.90 -16.44 -18.57
C LEU A 234 4.27 -17.82 -18.04
N TYR A 235 3.28 -18.68 -17.74
CA TYR A 235 3.49 -20.02 -17.18
C TYR A 235 4.46 -20.84 -18.03
N ASN A 236 4.28 -20.84 -19.35
CA ASN A 236 5.12 -21.60 -20.27
C ASN A 236 6.59 -21.21 -20.20
N LYS A 237 6.89 -19.92 -19.92
CA LYS A 237 8.26 -19.40 -19.79
C LYS A 237 8.89 -19.66 -18.41
N LEU A 238 8.16 -20.15 -17.41
CA LEU A 238 8.68 -20.38 -16.06
C LEU A 238 9.55 -21.64 -15.96
N GLU A 239 10.49 -21.61 -15.03
CA GLU A 239 11.34 -22.76 -14.69
C GLU A 239 10.53 -23.90 -14.04
N ALA A 240 10.97 -25.15 -14.25
CA ALA A 240 10.27 -26.33 -13.75
C ALA A 240 9.99 -26.31 -12.22
N PRO A 241 10.90 -25.86 -11.34
CA PRO A 241 10.61 -25.77 -9.91
C PRO A 241 9.45 -24.83 -9.57
N VAL A 242 9.35 -23.69 -10.26
CA VAL A 242 8.27 -22.71 -10.06
C VAL A 242 6.94 -23.26 -10.55
N LYS A 243 6.93 -23.93 -11.72
CA LYS A 243 5.76 -24.63 -12.25
C LYS A 243 5.22 -25.67 -11.28
N ARG A 244 6.09 -26.47 -10.65
CA ARG A 244 5.70 -27.45 -9.63
C ARG A 244 5.02 -26.79 -8.43
N MET A 245 5.56 -25.67 -7.93
CA MET A 245 4.95 -24.94 -6.82
C MET A 245 3.56 -24.41 -7.15
N LEU A 246 3.38 -23.84 -8.35
CA LEU A 246 2.07 -23.43 -8.83
C LEU A 246 1.12 -24.64 -8.97
N GLY A 247 1.59 -25.77 -9.50
CA GLY A 247 0.80 -27.00 -9.58
C GLY A 247 0.26 -27.47 -8.21
N GLN A 248 1.08 -27.39 -7.17
CA GLN A 248 0.65 -27.68 -5.78
C GLN A 248 -0.42 -26.71 -5.29
N ASP A 249 -0.25 -25.40 -5.54
CA ASP A 249 -1.23 -24.38 -5.17
C ASP A 249 -2.56 -24.60 -5.90
N ARG A 250 -2.53 -24.98 -7.19
CA ARG A 250 -3.74 -25.33 -7.96
C ARG A 250 -4.52 -26.46 -7.31
N ASN A 251 -3.83 -27.54 -6.93
CA ASN A 251 -4.48 -28.69 -6.29
C ASN A 251 -5.11 -28.28 -4.95
N ARG A 252 -4.41 -27.46 -4.16
CA ARG A 252 -4.93 -26.90 -2.92
C ARG A 252 -6.18 -26.04 -3.15
N LEU A 253 -6.15 -25.14 -4.13
CA LEU A 253 -7.30 -24.27 -4.47
C LEU A 253 -8.51 -25.08 -4.97
N THR A 254 -8.28 -26.18 -5.69
CA THR A 254 -9.35 -27.10 -6.11
C THR A 254 -9.98 -27.81 -4.90
N ILE A 255 -9.16 -28.32 -3.98
CA ILE A 255 -9.64 -28.96 -2.74
C ILE A 255 -10.45 -27.97 -1.90
N GLU A 256 -9.95 -26.74 -1.72
CA GLU A 256 -10.65 -25.69 -0.96
C GLU A 256 -12.03 -25.33 -1.56
N LYS A 257 -12.21 -25.46 -2.89
CA LYS A 257 -13.51 -25.28 -3.55
C LYS A 257 -14.43 -26.49 -3.42
N MET A 258 -13.89 -27.70 -3.28
CA MET A 258 -14.64 -28.95 -3.17
C MET A 258 -15.12 -29.24 -1.75
N VAL A 259 -14.43 -28.73 -0.72
CA VAL A 259 -14.86 -28.86 0.68
C VAL A 259 -15.99 -27.86 0.95
N PRO A 260 -17.22 -28.31 1.29
CA PRO A 260 -18.26 -27.40 1.74
C PRO A 260 -17.74 -26.60 2.94
N LYS A 261 -17.94 -25.27 2.96
CA LYS A 261 -17.74 -24.46 4.16
C LYS A 261 -18.71 -24.96 5.22
N ILE A 262 -18.30 -25.96 6.01
CA ILE A 262 -19.02 -26.34 7.21
C ILE A 262 -18.83 -25.15 8.16
N ASP A 263 -19.85 -24.31 8.24
CA ASP A 263 -19.97 -23.31 9.30
C ASP A 263 -19.96 -24.07 10.62
N ARG A 264 -18.77 -24.18 11.22
CA ARG A 264 -18.61 -24.64 12.61
C ARG A 264 -19.11 -23.51 13.51
N ASN A 265 -20.42 -23.35 13.58
CA ASN A 265 -21.03 -22.84 14.79
C ASN A 265 -20.69 -23.83 15.91
N PRO A 266 -20.06 -23.40 17.02
CA PRO A 266 -19.93 -24.27 18.17
C PRO A 266 -21.32 -24.42 18.80
N THR A 267 -22.06 -25.45 18.41
CA THR A 267 -23.25 -25.88 19.15
C THR A 267 -22.78 -26.41 20.50
N THR A 268 -23.01 -25.61 21.54
CA THR A 268 -22.84 -26.01 22.93
C THR A 268 -23.88 -27.09 23.20
N ALA A 269 -23.44 -28.30 23.52
CA ALA A 269 -24.31 -29.37 24.00
C ALA A 269 -24.89 -28.93 25.37
N ALA A 270 -26.21 -28.74 25.43
CA ALA A 270 -26.93 -28.49 26.67
C ALA A 270 -27.79 -29.72 27.02
N THR A 271 -27.52 -30.27 28.19
CA THR A 271 -28.33 -31.25 28.91
C THR A 271 -29.66 -30.62 29.35
N PRO A 272 -30.81 -31.33 29.38
CA PRO A 272 -32.11 -30.70 29.62
C PRO A 272 -32.49 -30.67 31.10
N ALA A 273 -33.00 -29.53 31.60
CA ALA A 273 -34.01 -29.48 32.67
C ALA A 273 -34.66 -28.09 32.84
N SER A 274 -35.97 -28.06 32.51
CA SER A 274 -37.09 -27.35 33.17
C SER A 274 -37.19 -25.80 33.26
N LYS A 275 -38.26 -25.32 32.57
CA LYS A 275 -39.36 -24.43 33.01
C LYS A 275 -39.22 -22.89 32.96
N LEU A 276 -40.04 -22.30 32.06
CA LEU A 276 -41.01 -21.17 32.19
C LEU A 276 -40.49 -19.80 32.73
N ALA A 277 -40.83 -18.61 32.20
CA ALA A 277 -41.66 -18.17 31.09
C ALA A 277 -41.43 -16.65 30.78
N CYS A 278 -41.75 -16.26 29.54
CA CYS A 278 -42.38 -15.02 29.03
C CYS A 278 -41.79 -13.60 29.25
N GLY A 279 -41.66 -12.83 28.15
CA GLY A 279 -41.71 -11.35 28.20
C GLY A 279 -41.08 -10.54 27.03
N THR A 280 -41.79 -10.47 25.90
CA THR A 280 -41.91 -9.35 24.91
C THR A 280 -40.71 -8.69 24.18
N ASP A 281 -40.85 -8.66 22.85
CA ASP A 281 -40.59 -7.58 21.86
C ASP A 281 -39.19 -6.93 21.71
N ARG A 282 -38.57 -7.08 20.52
CA ARG A 282 -38.77 -6.17 19.37
C ARG A 282 -37.83 -6.51 18.20
N ALA A 283 -38.39 -6.43 17.01
CA ALA A 283 -37.81 -6.79 15.72
C ALA A 283 -36.66 -5.86 15.22
N SER A 284 -35.62 -6.52 14.69
CA SER A 284 -35.03 -6.31 13.35
C SER A 284 -34.39 -4.95 12.98
N ARG A 285 -33.06 -4.93 12.79
CA ARG A 285 -32.43 -5.13 11.46
C ARG A 285 -30.90 -5.07 11.50
N HIS A 286 -30.31 -6.21 11.16
CA HIS A 286 -28.92 -6.37 10.77
C HIS A 286 -28.61 -5.59 9.47
N ARG A 287 -27.55 -4.79 9.48
CA ARG A 287 -26.73 -4.51 8.29
C ARG A 287 -25.27 -4.81 8.63
N ARG A 288 -24.95 -6.09 8.84
CA ARG A 288 -23.56 -6.57 8.81
C ARG A 288 -23.10 -6.59 7.36
N ARG A 289 -22.49 -5.49 6.92
CA ARG A 289 -21.72 -5.46 5.69
C ARG A 289 -20.47 -6.31 5.91
N ASN A 290 -20.27 -7.32 5.07
CA ASN A 290 -19.04 -8.10 4.98
C ASN A 290 -17.84 -7.14 4.87
N GLN A 291 -17.15 -6.95 6.00
CA GLN A 291 -15.81 -6.39 6.04
C GLN A 291 -14.91 -7.60 6.26
N GLU A 292 -14.38 -8.16 5.17
CA GLU A 292 -13.26 -9.10 5.27
C GLU A 292 -12.10 -8.35 5.91
N GLN A 293 -12.01 -8.49 7.23
CA GLN A 293 -10.98 -7.92 8.05
C GLN A 293 -9.67 -8.56 7.65
N TRP A 294 -8.83 -7.80 6.94
CA TRP A 294 -7.46 -8.17 6.64
C TRP A 294 -6.75 -8.51 7.96
N LYS A 295 -6.42 -9.80 8.15
CA LYS A 295 -5.59 -10.26 9.26
C LYS A 295 -4.14 -10.17 8.79
N PRO A 296 -3.28 -9.29 9.35
CA PRO A 296 -1.87 -9.32 9.03
C PRO A 296 -1.30 -10.70 9.39
N LEU A 297 -0.63 -11.34 8.43
CA LEU A 297 0.01 -12.63 8.61
C LEU A 297 1.02 -12.54 9.75
N ARG A 298 0.81 -13.34 10.81
CA ARG A 298 1.78 -13.50 11.90
C ARG A 298 3.07 -14.07 11.31
N LEU A 299 4.17 -13.33 11.40
CA LEU A 299 5.51 -13.87 11.21
C LEU A 299 5.67 -15.05 12.20
N ARG A 300 5.61 -16.29 11.71
CA ARG A 300 5.98 -17.45 12.53
C ARG A 300 7.47 -17.35 12.81
N ARG A 301 7.83 -17.13 14.09
CA ARG A 301 9.21 -17.32 14.58
C ARG A 301 9.67 -18.71 14.17
N THR A 302 10.73 -18.80 13.37
CA THR A 302 11.46 -20.04 13.17
C THR A 302 12.04 -20.46 14.52
N ARG A 303 11.75 -21.70 14.95
CA ARG A 303 12.40 -22.32 16.11
C ARG A 303 13.91 -22.35 15.85
N LYS A 304 14.71 -21.78 16.74
CA LYS A 304 16.17 -21.97 16.76
C LYS A 304 16.43 -23.47 16.81
N LEU A 305 17.17 -23.98 15.82
CA LEU A 305 17.79 -25.29 15.91
C LEU A 305 18.77 -25.27 17.09
N ARG A 306 18.66 -26.28 17.94
CA ARG A 306 19.48 -26.48 19.13
C ARG A 306 20.79 -27.11 18.65
N GLU A 307 21.84 -26.31 18.52
CA GLU A 307 23.20 -26.84 18.31
C GLU A 307 23.73 -27.44 19.61
N ASN A 308 24.34 -28.62 19.48
CA ASN A 308 24.90 -29.42 20.56
C ASN A 308 26.43 -29.33 20.46
N PRO A 309 27.16 -28.83 21.47
CA PRO A 309 28.62 -28.82 21.43
C PRO A 309 29.23 -29.90 22.35
N ARG A 310 29.88 -30.89 21.73
CA ARG A 310 31.07 -31.61 22.23
C ARG A 310 31.99 -31.69 21.00
N GLN A 311 33.20 -31.16 20.98
CA GLN A 311 34.38 -31.63 21.71
C GLN A 311 35.48 -30.54 21.71
N VAL A 312 36.36 -30.63 22.70
CA VAL A 312 37.47 -29.72 23.04
C VAL A 312 38.81 -30.24 22.47
N GLY A 313 39.71 -29.30 22.13
CA GLY A 313 41.18 -29.48 22.03
C GLY A 313 41.71 -29.45 20.59
N LYS A 314 42.80 -28.76 20.21
CA LYS A 314 43.95 -28.12 20.89
C LYS A 314 44.54 -27.01 19.97
N PRO A 315 45.42 -26.11 20.46
CA PRO A 315 45.86 -24.90 19.76
C PRO A 315 47.23 -25.06 19.07
N LEU A 316 47.50 -24.31 18.00
CA LEU A 316 48.88 -23.97 17.60
C LEU A 316 48.98 -22.72 16.70
N ARG A 317 49.77 -21.77 17.23
CA ARG A 317 50.70 -20.83 16.60
C ARG A 317 50.24 -19.65 15.74
N SER A 318 50.51 -18.48 16.33
CA SER A 318 50.77 -17.18 15.74
C SER A 318 51.90 -17.18 14.71
N VAL A 319 51.67 -16.53 13.56
CA VAL A 319 52.72 -15.86 12.77
C VAL A 319 52.16 -14.51 12.33
N GLY A 320 52.94 -13.46 12.58
CA GLY A 320 52.63 -12.06 12.27
C GLY A 320 52.73 -11.72 10.77
N PRO A 321 52.55 -10.42 10.43
CA PRO A 321 52.13 -9.98 9.10
C PRO A 321 53.32 -9.68 8.18
N MET A 322 53.13 -9.88 6.87
CA MET A 322 54.02 -9.34 5.85
C MET A 322 53.24 -8.60 4.78
N HIS A 323 53.74 -7.40 4.51
CA HIS A 323 53.30 -6.39 3.55
C HIS A 323 53.23 -6.91 2.12
N TYR A 324 52.28 -6.38 1.33
CA TYR A 324 52.60 -5.84 0.00
C TYR A 324 51.74 -4.59 -0.28
N LEU A 325 52.48 -3.50 -0.51
CA LEU A 325 52.17 -2.29 -1.28
C LEU A 325 51.44 -2.65 -2.60
N SER A 326 50.68 -1.84 -3.32
CA SER A 326 50.29 -0.43 -3.34
C SER A 326 49.49 -0.27 -4.65
N LEU A 327 48.42 0.52 -4.67
CA LEU A 327 48.07 1.46 -5.76
C LEU A 327 46.67 2.06 -5.51
N PHE A 328 46.70 3.24 -4.89
CA PHE A 328 45.70 4.31 -4.98
C PHE A 328 45.76 4.93 -6.41
N PRO A 329 44.77 5.72 -6.91
CA PRO A 329 44.16 6.79 -6.13
C PRO A 329 42.66 7.09 -6.27
N VAL A 330 42.20 7.66 -5.16
CA VAL A 330 41.09 8.57 -4.94
C VAL A 330 41.00 9.68 -6.00
N LEU A 331 39.79 9.96 -6.49
CA LEU A 331 39.39 11.33 -6.85
C LEU A 331 37.97 11.64 -6.36
N ARG A 332 37.86 12.83 -5.76
CA ARG A 332 36.68 13.48 -5.19
C ARG A 332 35.86 14.21 -6.26
N GLY A 333 34.54 14.28 -6.05
CA GLY A 333 33.82 15.57 -5.93
C GLY A 333 33.11 16.19 -7.15
N ARG A 334 31.89 16.69 -6.87
CA ARG A 334 31.02 17.69 -7.58
C ARG A 334 30.25 17.14 -8.81
N SER A 335 28.90 17.10 -8.82
CA SER A 335 27.87 18.17 -8.87
C SER A 335 27.76 18.86 -10.24
N VAL A 336 26.51 19.17 -10.65
CA VAL A 336 25.99 20.03 -11.77
C VAL A 336 25.14 19.18 -12.75
N TYR A 337 23.79 19.25 -12.76
CA TYR A 337 22.86 20.26 -13.32
C TYR A 337 23.01 20.51 -14.84
N GLU A 338 21.89 20.39 -15.55
CA GLU A 338 21.60 20.87 -16.92
C GLU A 338 22.33 20.28 -18.13
N ALA A 339 21.55 19.62 -19.01
CA ALA A 339 21.67 19.72 -20.47
C ALA A 339 20.37 19.20 -21.13
N CYS A 340 19.34 20.06 -21.15
CA CYS A 340 18.30 20.01 -22.18
C CYS A 340 18.70 21.00 -23.28
N VAL A 341 18.39 20.62 -24.53
CA VAL A 341 18.29 21.41 -25.78
C VAL A 341 19.27 20.87 -26.84
N GLY A 342 18.71 20.30 -27.91
CA GLY A 342 19.47 20.05 -29.13
C GLY A 342 18.86 19.03 -30.10
N LEU A 343 18.03 19.54 -31.01
CA LEU A 343 18.02 19.19 -32.45
C LEU A 343 17.49 17.81 -32.88
N TRP A 344 16.22 17.79 -33.31
CA TRP A 344 15.79 17.03 -34.49
C TRP A 344 15.04 17.98 -35.43
N ARG A 345 15.75 18.48 -36.46
CA ARG A 345 15.17 19.05 -37.68
C ARG A 345 15.28 17.99 -38.78
N LEU A 346 14.16 17.68 -39.40
CA LEU A 346 14.03 16.86 -40.61
C LEU A 346 14.60 17.61 -41.82
N PRO A 347 15.20 16.93 -42.82
CA PRO A 347 15.40 17.48 -44.14
C PRO A 347 14.27 17.07 -45.08
N ILE A 348 13.67 18.07 -45.73
CA ILE A 348 12.94 17.96 -46.99
C ILE A 348 14.00 18.03 -48.10
N SER A 349 13.89 17.17 -49.12
CA SER A 349 14.60 17.36 -50.39
C SER A 349 13.64 17.10 -51.55
N PRO A 350 13.72 17.87 -52.64
CA PRO A 350 12.68 17.93 -53.68
C PRO A 350 13.02 17.06 -54.90
N ALA A 351 11.98 16.65 -55.61
CA ALA A 351 11.86 16.58 -57.07
C ALA A 351 10.37 16.49 -57.43
#